data_AF-A0A8T3TIR9-F1
#
_entry.id   AF-A0A8T3TIR9-F1
#
_cell.length_a   1.000
_cell.length_b   1.000
_cell.length_c   1.000
_cell.angle_alpha   90.00
_cell.angle_beta   90.00
_cell.angle_gamma   90.00
#
_symmetry.space_group_name_H-M   'P 1'
#
loop_
_entity.id
_entity.type
_entity.pdbx_description
1 polymer ?
#
loop_
_entity_poly.entity_id
_entity_poly.type
_entity_poly.pdbx_seq_one_letter_code
_entity_poly.pdbx_strand_id
1 'polypeptide(L)'
;RIETDGALTVPARLITDVVAGLPAGERVDLEVEGTTLRLKAGRYQTHLRGIDAEEFPVIPAAGDRPTTRVSQRLLRQALSEVAFAAASDEARPILTGVLTKLVGDRLTLAAADNYRIAVKDLPILDPVEETILVVPARSYQELMRILNDTDDPVEIMLASSKSQVLFHVEGTELVSRLIDGQFPNYQQVLPTSHSSRAVVDRDELLKAVRLSALIASSAANVVRLKVGDAASGAITIAAAADVGDAEGEVEAAIEGDAVAIAFNARYLTEALQNIDGAQLALEFSGPLSPGVIKPVDDPDYVHVIMPVRTPS
;
A
#
# COMPACT_ATOMS: atom_id res chain seq x y z
N ARG A 1 -0.86 -8.63 -36.86
CA ARG A 1 -1.90 -8.25 -37.85
C ARG A 1 -3.11 -9.12 -37.59
N ILE A 2 -4.30 -8.55 -37.58
CA ILE A 2 -5.55 -9.33 -37.47
C ILE A 2 -5.97 -9.71 -38.90
N GLU A 3 -6.15 -11.01 -39.14
CA GLU A 3 -6.63 -11.54 -40.43
C GLU A 3 -8.12 -11.91 -40.35
N THR A 4 -8.55 -12.40 -39.19
CA THR A 4 -9.94 -12.76 -38.88
C THR A 4 -10.24 -12.40 -37.42
N ASP A 5 -11.39 -11.77 -37.18
CA ASP A 5 -11.86 -11.47 -35.82
C ASP A 5 -12.32 -12.74 -35.10
N GLY A 6 -12.11 -12.81 -33.79
CA GLY A 6 -12.51 -13.94 -32.96
C GLY A 6 -12.23 -13.70 -31.48
N ALA A 7 -12.77 -14.57 -30.62
CA ALA A 7 -12.56 -14.49 -29.18
C ALA A 7 -12.50 -15.91 -28.58
N LEU A 8 -11.65 -16.09 -27.58
CA LEU A 8 -11.50 -17.32 -26.80
C LEU A 8 -10.82 -16.98 -25.47
N THR A 9 -11.14 -17.70 -24.40
CA THR A 9 -10.37 -17.64 -23.15
C THR A 9 -9.34 -18.77 -23.09
N VAL A 10 -8.16 -18.51 -22.54
CA VAL A 10 -7.12 -19.54 -22.35
C VAL A 10 -6.47 -19.42 -20.98
N PRO A 11 -5.87 -20.49 -20.43
CA PRO A 11 -5.19 -20.41 -19.14
C PRO A 11 -4.02 -19.42 -19.18
N ALA A 12 -4.16 -18.28 -18.48
CA ALA A 12 -3.24 -17.13 -18.55
C ALA A 12 -1.78 -17.50 -18.25
N ARG A 13 -1.54 -18.30 -17.21
CA ARG A 13 -0.19 -18.75 -16.85
C ARG A 13 0.43 -19.61 -17.95
N LEU A 14 -0.35 -20.54 -18.51
CA LEU A 14 0.13 -21.46 -19.53
C LEU A 14 0.50 -20.73 -20.83
N ILE A 15 -0.35 -19.81 -21.31
CA ILE A 15 -0.01 -19.04 -22.52
C ILE A 15 1.22 -18.16 -22.29
N THR A 16 1.37 -17.57 -21.09
CA THR A 16 2.54 -16.77 -20.73
C THR A 16 3.81 -17.62 -20.73
N ASP A 17 3.78 -18.80 -20.10
CA ASP A 17 4.91 -19.73 -20.05
C ASP A 17 5.27 -20.24 -21.46
N VAL A 18 4.27 -20.52 -22.30
CA VAL A 18 4.48 -20.92 -23.70
C VAL A 18 5.17 -19.81 -24.48
N VAL A 19 4.67 -18.57 -24.42
CA VAL A 19 5.26 -17.43 -25.13
C VAL A 19 6.68 -17.14 -24.64
N ALA A 20 6.93 -17.21 -23.33
CA ALA A 20 8.25 -17.01 -22.75
C ALA A 20 9.26 -18.09 -23.18
N GLY A 21 8.79 -19.30 -23.50
CA GLY A 21 9.62 -20.41 -23.98
C GLY A 21 9.94 -20.37 -25.48
N LEU A 22 9.35 -19.45 -26.26
CA LEU A 22 9.60 -19.36 -27.70
C LEU A 22 10.97 -18.75 -28.01
N PRO A 23 11.60 -19.13 -29.14
CA PRO A 23 12.81 -18.47 -29.60
C PRO A 23 12.58 -16.97 -29.82
N ALA A 24 13.54 -16.16 -29.39
CA ALA A 24 13.46 -14.71 -29.55
C ALA A 24 13.41 -14.29 -31.03
N GLY A 25 12.57 -13.29 -31.34
CA GLY A 25 12.46 -12.69 -32.68
C GLY A 25 11.58 -13.46 -33.67
N GLU A 26 11.00 -14.60 -33.27
CA GLU A 26 10.04 -15.33 -34.09
C GLU A 26 8.67 -14.65 -34.11
N ARG A 27 8.02 -14.63 -35.28
CA ARG A 27 6.63 -14.22 -35.41
C ARG A 27 5.74 -15.28 -34.77
N VAL A 28 4.80 -14.85 -33.93
CA VAL A 28 3.79 -15.71 -33.31
C VAL A 28 2.46 -15.56 -34.06
N ASP A 29 2.01 -16.64 -34.68
CA ASP A 29 0.70 -16.75 -35.33
C ASP A 29 -0.28 -17.45 -34.37
N LEU A 30 -1.46 -16.85 -34.21
CA LEU A 30 -2.54 -17.34 -33.35
C LEU A 30 -3.78 -17.62 -34.21
N GLU A 31 -4.36 -18.80 -34.07
CA GLU A 31 -5.56 -19.22 -34.79
C GLU A 31 -6.50 -19.98 -33.85
N VAL A 32 -7.79 -19.67 -33.90
CA VAL A 32 -8.80 -20.35 -33.08
C VAL A 32 -9.49 -21.41 -33.93
N GLU A 33 -9.42 -22.66 -33.49
CA GLU A 33 -10.10 -23.81 -34.10
C GLU A 33 -11.07 -24.40 -33.05
N GLY A 34 -12.35 -24.03 -33.13
CA GLY A 34 -13.35 -24.37 -32.11
C GLY A 34 -12.98 -23.76 -30.75
N THR A 35 -12.81 -24.61 -29.72
CA THR A 35 -12.36 -24.18 -28.38
C THR A 35 -10.85 -24.33 -28.18
N THR A 36 -10.07 -24.46 -29.25
CA THR A 36 -8.61 -24.62 -29.18
C THR A 36 -7.91 -23.43 -29.82
N LEU A 37 -6.98 -22.81 -29.08
CA LEU A 37 -6.04 -21.83 -29.61
C LEU A 37 -4.80 -22.55 -30.14
N ARG A 38 -4.57 -22.46 -31.44
CA ARG A 38 -3.35 -22.90 -32.10
C ARG A 38 -2.36 -21.74 -32.14
N LEU A 39 -1.22 -21.92 -31.48
CA LEU A 39 -0.09 -21.00 -31.48
C LEU A 39 1.04 -21.59 -32.32
N LYS A 40 1.55 -20.84 -33.29
CA LYS A 40 2.66 -21.25 -34.16
C LYS A 40 3.75 -20.18 -34.17
N ALA A 41 5.00 -20.58 -33.95
CA ALA A 41 6.16 -19.70 -34.05
C ALA A 41 7.36 -20.48 -34.59
N GLY A 42 7.85 -20.10 -35.78
CA GLY A 42 8.89 -20.84 -36.49
C GLY A 42 8.53 -22.32 -36.68
N ARG A 43 9.28 -23.22 -36.01
CA ARG A 43 9.08 -24.68 -36.03
C ARG A 43 8.26 -25.21 -34.85
N TYR A 44 7.82 -24.33 -33.95
CA TYR A 44 7.08 -24.68 -32.75
C TYR A 44 5.59 -24.50 -33.00
N GLN A 45 4.82 -25.47 -32.54
CA GLN A 45 3.36 -25.44 -32.60
C GLN A 45 2.80 -25.94 -31.27
N THR A 46 1.92 -25.15 -30.68
CA THR A 46 1.26 -25.42 -29.41
C THR A 46 -0.24 -25.29 -29.57
N HIS A 47 -1.00 -26.19 -28.94
CA HIS A 47 -2.46 -26.14 -28.93
C HIS A 47 -2.92 -25.98 -27.48
N LEU A 48 -3.61 -24.89 -27.19
CA LEU A 48 -4.14 -24.58 -25.87
C LEU A 48 -5.65 -24.76 -25.89
N ARG A 49 -6.18 -25.58 -24.98
CA ARG A 49 -7.62 -25.67 -24.79
C ARG A 49 -8.11 -24.45 -24.05
N GLY A 50 -9.14 -23.83 -24.59
CA GLY A 50 -9.82 -22.68 -24.05
C GLY A 50 -11.26 -22.98 -23.66
N ILE A 51 -11.93 -21.92 -23.20
CA ILE A 51 -13.38 -21.88 -22.95
C ILE A 51 -13.95 -20.77 -23.83
N ASP A 52 -15.21 -20.91 -24.23
CA ASP A 52 -15.91 -19.89 -25.00
C ASP A 52 -15.79 -18.51 -24.32
N ALA A 53 -15.60 -17.46 -25.13
CA ALA A 53 -15.51 -16.10 -24.63
C ALA A 53 -16.83 -15.62 -24.01
N GLU A 54 -17.97 -16.15 -24.46
CA GLU A 54 -19.30 -15.84 -23.89
C GLU A 54 -19.46 -16.34 -22.45
N GLU A 55 -18.67 -17.35 -22.05
CA GLU A 55 -18.65 -17.85 -20.67
C GLU A 55 -17.78 -16.97 -19.74
N PHE A 56 -16.99 -16.04 -20.29
CA PHE A 56 -16.18 -15.15 -19.48
C PHE A 56 -17.04 -14.08 -18.82
N PRO A 57 -16.81 -13.76 -17.52
CA PRO A 57 -17.60 -12.76 -16.82
C PRO A 57 -17.55 -11.39 -17.52
N VAL A 58 -18.70 -10.78 -17.73
CA VAL A 58 -18.79 -9.42 -18.28
C VAL A 58 -18.26 -8.43 -17.24
N ILE A 59 -17.31 -7.60 -17.66
CA ILE A 59 -16.83 -6.47 -16.87
C ILE A 59 -17.84 -5.33 -17.05
N PRO A 60 -18.47 -4.82 -15.97
CA PRO A 60 -19.43 -3.73 -16.10
C PRO A 60 -18.79 -2.50 -16.73
N ALA A 61 -19.51 -1.87 -17.67
CA ALA A 61 -19.05 -0.63 -18.28
C ALA A 61 -19.06 0.50 -17.24
N ALA A 62 -17.97 1.26 -17.18
CA ALA A 62 -17.98 2.58 -16.54
C ALA A 62 -18.74 3.59 -17.41
N GLY A 63 -19.07 4.76 -16.86
CA GLY A 63 -19.61 5.87 -17.65
C GLY A 63 -18.59 6.38 -18.68
N ASP A 64 -19.01 7.22 -19.63
CA ASP A 64 -18.16 7.64 -20.75
C ASP A 64 -17.00 8.60 -20.37
N ARG A 65 -16.92 9.04 -19.11
CA ARG A 65 -15.94 10.04 -18.67
C ARG A 65 -15.30 9.68 -17.33
N PRO A 66 -14.02 10.03 -17.13
CA PRO A 66 -13.39 9.93 -15.82
C PRO A 66 -14.13 10.77 -14.78
N THR A 67 -14.22 10.22 -13.57
CA THR A 67 -14.64 10.97 -12.39
C THR A 67 -13.56 11.98 -12.03
N THR A 68 -12.29 11.56 -12.02
CA THR A 68 -11.12 12.43 -11.85
C THR A 68 -9.88 11.79 -12.45
N ARG A 69 -8.75 12.51 -12.43
CA ARG A 69 -7.43 12.04 -12.84
C ARG A 69 -6.38 12.36 -11.79
N VAL A 70 -5.37 11.51 -11.67
CA VAL A 70 -4.26 11.65 -10.70
C VAL A 70 -2.95 11.31 -11.39
N SER A 71 -1.83 11.97 -11.04
CA SER A 71 -0.50 11.57 -11.53
C SER A 71 -0.20 10.13 -11.12
N GLN A 72 0.28 9.31 -12.07
CA GLN A 72 0.65 7.92 -11.79
C GLN A 72 1.71 7.82 -10.70
N ARG A 73 2.77 8.64 -10.79
CA ARG A 73 3.85 8.71 -9.81
C ARG A 73 3.35 9.04 -8.41
N LEU A 74 2.52 10.09 -8.28
CA LEU A 74 1.97 10.51 -6.98
C LEU A 74 1.06 9.43 -6.38
N LEU A 75 0.18 8.84 -7.20
CA LEU A 75 -0.71 7.78 -6.71
C LEU A 75 0.09 6.54 -6.29
N ARG A 76 1.09 6.15 -7.07
CA ARG A 76 1.95 4.99 -6.77
C ARG A 76 2.68 5.17 -5.44
N GLN A 77 3.26 6.35 -5.21
CA GLN A 77 3.90 6.70 -3.94
C GLN A 77 2.90 6.61 -2.79
N ALA A 78 1.78 7.33 -2.88
CA ALA A 78 0.77 7.38 -1.83
C ALA A 78 0.19 6.00 -1.48
N LEU A 79 -0.03 5.15 -2.48
CA LEU A 79 -0.50 3.78 -2.27
C LEU A 79 0.57 2.92 -1.57
N SER A 80 1.85 3.09 -1.89
CA SER A 80 2.94 2.36 -1.23
C SER A 80 3.08 2.75 0.25
N GLU A 81 2.82 4.01 0.58
CA GLU A 81 2.89 4.57 1.93
C GLU A 81 1.66 4.25 2.81
N VAL A 82 0.53 3.87 2.19
CA VAL A 82 -0.75 3.66 2.89
C VAL A 82 -1.21 2.20 2.87
N ALA A 83 -1.21 1.52 1.71
CA ALA A 83 -1.93 0.27 1.53
C ALA A 83 -1.43 -0.88 2.44
N PHE A 84 -0.17 -0.85 2.88
CA PHE A 84 0.38 -1.86 3.80
C PHE A 84 -0.27 -1.83 5.20
N ALA A 85 -0.88 -0.71 5.59
CA ALA A 85 -1.50 -0.56 6.90
C ALA A 85 -2.91 -1.18 6.99
N ALA A 86 -3.47 -1.66 5.88
CA ALA A 86 -4.75 -2.36 5.86
C ALA A 86 -4.68 -3.69 6.63
N ALA A 87 -5.78 -4.08 7.26
CA ALA A 87 -5.89 -5.35 7.96
C ALA A 87 -5.77 -6.54 7.00
N SER A 88 -5.02 -7.55 7.41
CA SER A 88 -4.93 -8.83 6.67
C SER A 88 -6.01 -9.84 7.09
N ASP A 89 -6.65 -9.62 8.24
CA ASP A 89 -7.71 -10.47 8.78
C ASP A 89 -9.09 -9.99 8.30
N GLU A 90 -9.94 -10.94 7.93
CA GLU A 90 -11.29 -10.70 7.42
C GLU A 90 -12.34 -10.53 8.53
N ALA A 91 -11.96 -10.58 9.82
CA ALA A 91 -12.89 -10.33 10.93
C ALA A 91 -13.59 -8.96 10.85
N ARG A 92 -12.92 -7.96 10.27
CA ARG A 92 -13.51 -6.64 9.94
C ARG A 92 -13.22 -6.33 8.47
N PRO A 93 -14.04 -6.83 7.53
CA PRO A 93 -13.75 -6.73 6.10
C PRO A 93 -13.48 -5.30 5.61
N ILE A 94 -14.16 -4.31 6.21
CA ILE A 94 -13.97 -2.89 5.88
C ILE A 94 -12.53 -2.40 6.08
N LEU A 95 -11.78 -2.98 7.02
CA LEU A 95 -10.38 -2.62 7.29
C LEU A 95 -9.38 -3.31 6.35
N THR A 96 -9.83 -4.28 5.55
CA THR A 96 -8.99 -4.90 4.50
C THR A 96 -8.85 -4.00 3.26
N GLY A 97 -9.61 -2.91 3.23
CA GLY A 97 -9.54 -1.90 2.19
C GLY A 97 -8.82 -0.63 2.62
N VAL A 98 -8.62 0.22 1.62
CA VAL A 98 -8.09 1.57 1.77
C VAL A 98 -9.24 2.54 1.49
N LEU A 99 -9.58 3.34 2.49
CA LEU A 99 -10.45 4.49 2.33
C LEU A 99 -9.89 5.38 1.23
N THR A 100 -10.74 5.73 0.27
CA THR A 100 -10.44 6.59 -0.87
C THR A 100 -11.48 7.69 -0.86
N LYS A 101 -11.10 8.86 -0.35
CA LYS A 101 -11.97 10.03 -0.23
C LYS A 101 -11.53 11.08 -1.23
N LEU A 102 -12.42 11.43 -2.15
CA LEU A 102 -12.22 12.47 -3.16
C LEU A 102 -13.10 13.67 -2.78
N VAL A 103 -12.52 14.86 -2.64
CA VAL A 103 -13.27 16.10 -2.37
C VAL A 103 -12.51 17.29 -2.95
N GLY A 104 -13.18 18.12 -3.75
CA GLY A 104 -12.52 19.25 -4.38
C GLY A 104 -11.33 18.75 -5.18
N ASP A 105 -10.17 19.35 -4.99
CA ASP A 105 -8.90 19.02 -5.64
C ASP A 105 -8.02 18.04 -4.85
N ARG A 106 -8.60 17.30 -3.89
CA ARG A 106 -7.85 16.37 -3.02
C ARG A 106 -8.37 14.94 -3.07
N LEU A 107 -7.41 14.02 -3.05
CA LEU A 107 -7.60 12.61 -2.73
C LEU A 107 -6.95 12.34 -1.38
N THR A 108 -7.71 11.77 -0.44
CA THR A 108 -7.22 11.23 0.82
C THR A 108 -7.29 9.71 0.76
N LEU A 109 -6.16 9.08 1.04
CA LEU A 109 -6.04 7.63 1.22
C LEU A 109 -5.82 7.33 2.70
N ALA A 110 -6.60 6.41 3.26
CA ALA A 110 -6.38 5.95 4.63
C ALA A 110 -6.55 4.43 4.74
N ALA A 111 -5.61 3.77 5.40
CA ALA A 111 -5.68 2.35 5.69
C ALA A 111 -5.33 2.12 7.16
N ALA A 112 -6.09 1.24 7.80
CA ALA A 112 -5.94 0.97 9.22
C ALA A 112 -6.22 -0.49 9.53
N ASP A 113 -5.64 -0.95 10.63
CA ASP A 113 -6.06 -2.16 11.32
C ASP A 113 -6.47 -1.79 12.76
N ASN A 114 -6.41 -2.73 13.71
CA ASN A 114 -6.75 -2.44 15.10
C ASN A 114 -5.63 -1.74 15.90
N TYR A 115 -4.44 -1.59 15.32
CA TYR A 115 -3.21 -1.21 16.00
C TYR A 115 -2.42 -0.11 15.29
N ARG A 116 -2.73 0.21 14.04
CA ARG A 116 -2.08 1.30 13.30
C ARG A 116 -2.98 1.91 12.25
N ILE A 117 -2.58 3.07 11.78
CA ILE A 117 -3.18 3.74 10.64
C ILE A 117 -2.11 4.50 9.83
N ALA A 118 -2.25 4.49 8.52
CA ALA A 118 -1.54 5.37 7.59
C ALA A 118 -2.56 6.24 6.86
N VAL A 119 -2.27 7.53 6.73
CA VAL A 119 -3.09 8.50 5.98
C VAL A 119 -2.19 9.33 5.08
N LYS A 120 -2.58 9.50 3.81
CA LYS A 120 -1.88 10.32 2.83
C LYS A 120 -2.87 11.16 2.05
N ASP A 121 -2.62 12.46 1.98
CA ASP A 121 -3.29 13.38 1.06
C ASP A 121 -2.45 13.61 -0.20
N LEU A 122 -3.11 13.74 -1.35
CA LEU A 122 -2.47 14.10 -2.62
C LEU A 122 -3.43 14.90 -3.51
N PRO A 123 -2.90 15.76 -4.40
CA PRO A 123 -3.74 16.51 -5.33
C PRO A 123 -4.31 15.61 -6.42
N ILE A 124 -5.52 15.95 -6.89
CA ILE A 124 -6.10 15.40 -8.12
C ILE A 124 -6.19 16.50 -9.18
N LEU A 125 -6.23 16.10 -10.45
CA LEU A 125 -6.19 17.03 -11.58
C LEU A 125 -7.55 17.67 -11.87
N ASP A 126 -8.64 16.96 -11.58
CA ASP A 126 -10.01 17.41 -11.81
C ASP A 126 -10.78 17.44 -10.50
N PRO A 127 -11.24 18.62 -10.06
CA PRO A 127 -12.00 18.73 -8.83
C PRO A 127 -13.35 18.01 -8.88
N VAL A 128 -13.75 17.37 -7.77
CA VAL A 128 -15.01 16.58 -7.69
C VAL A 128 -15.82 16.86 -6.43
N GLU A 129 -17.11 16.50 -6.48
CA GLU A 129 -17.94 16.44 -5.27
C GLU A 129 -17.47 15.35 -4.30
N GLU A 130 -17.80 15.51 -3.02
CA GLU A 130 -17.38 14.54 -2.00
C GLU A 130 -17.85 13.13 -2.33
N THR A 131 -16.89 12.25 -2.51
CA THR A 131 -17.10 10.84 -2.77
C THR A 131 -16.17 10.01 -1.89
N ILE A 132 -16.74 9.07 -1.15
CA ILE A 132 -16.01 8.20 -0.23
C ILE A 132 -16.23 6.75 -0.65
N LEU A 133 -15.13 6.03 -0.83
CA LEU A 133 -15.10 4.64 -1.28
C LEU A 133 -14.13 3.86 -0.42
N VAL A 134 -14.27 2.53 -0.40
CA VAL A 134 -13.27 1.64 0.19
C VAL A 134 -12.86 0.63 -0.86
N VAL A 135 -11.62 0.73 -1.32
CA VAL A 135 -11.06 -0.15 -2.35
C VAL A 135 -10.21 -1.22 -1.67
N PRO A 136 -10.37 -2.51 -1.99
CA PRO A 136 -9.53 -3.57 -1.42
C PRO A 136 -8.04 -3.26 -1.56
N ALA A 137 -7.25 -3.42 -0.50
CA ALA A 137 -5.80 -3.15 -0.54
C ALA A 137 -5.09 -3.99 -1.62
N ARG A 138 -5.52 -5.23 -1.84
CA ARG A 138 -5.03 -6.09 -2.93
C ARG A 138 -5.24 -5.49 -4.32
N SER A 139 -6.34 -4.78 -4.54
CA SER A 139 -6.60 -4.13 -5.84
C SER A 139 -5.66 -2.96 -6.05
N TYR A 140 -5.37 -2.18 -5.00
CA TYR A 140 -4.33 -1.17 -5.08
C TYR A 140 -2.93 -1.74 -5.23
N GLN A 141 -2.64 -2.92 -4.68
CA GLN A 141 -1.38 -3.62 -4.93
C GLN A 141 -1.22 -4.01 -6.41
N GLU A 142 -2.28 -4.47 -7.07
CA GLU A 142 -2.25 -4.69 -8.52
C GLU A 142 -2.13 -3.38 -9.30
N LEU A 143 -2.84 -2.31 -8.89
CA LEU A 143 -2.72 -1.00 -9.53
C LEU A 143 -1.28 -0.48 -9.47
N MET A 144 -0.60 -0.57 -8.33
CA MET A 144 0.80 -0.15 -8.17
C MET A 144 1.79 -0.87 -9.10
N ARG A 145 1.45 -2.08 -9.59
CA ARG A 145 2.27 -2.81 -10.58
C ARG A 145 2.07 -2.31 -12.01
N ILE A 146 0.93 -1.65 -12.26
CA ILE A 146 0.56 -1.07 -13.57
C ILE A 146 1.04 0.37 -13.66
N LEU A 147 1.03 1.12 -12.54
CA LEU A 147 1.47 2.52 -12.50
C LEU A 147 2.97 2.66 -12.79
N ASN A 148 3.29 3.59 -13.67
CA ASN A 148 4.65 3.97 -14.04
C ASN A 148 5.16 5.17 -13.20
N ASP A 149 6.47 5.37 -13.19
CA ASP A 149 7.10 6.56 -12.59
C ASP A 149 7.07 7.75 -13.56
N THR A 150 5.86 8.24 -13.84
CA THR A 150 5.56 9.36 -14.75
C THR A 150 4.48 10.27 -14.17
N ASP A 151 4.43 11.51 -14.64
CA ASP A 151 3.35 12.45 -14.31
C ASP A 151 2.12 12.32 -15.23
N ASP A 152 2.14 11.38 -16.18
CA ASP A 152 0.95 11.04 -16.96
C ASP A 152 -0.20 10.63 -16.03
N PRO A 153 -1.45 10.96 -16.39
CA PRO A 153 -2.59 10.70 -15.52
C PRO A 153 -3.02 9.23 -15.55
N VAL A 154 -3.40 8.70 -14.39
CA VAL A 154 -4.36 7.61 -14.29
C VAL A 154 -5.76 8.19 -14.22
N GLU A 155 -6.67 7.66 -15.04
CA GLU A 155 -8.07 8.03 -15.02
C GLU A 155 -8.82 7.14 -14.01
N ILE A 156 -9.58 7.77 -13.11
CA ILE A 156 -10.40 7.09 -12.10
C ILE A 156 -11.86 7.24 -12.47
N MET A 157 -12.56 6.12 -12.62
CA MET A 157 -13.96 6.07 -13.03
C MET A 157 -14.77 5.27 -12.03
N LEU A 158 -15.92 5.80 -11.64
CA LEU A 158 -16.87 5.10 -10.77
C LEU A 158 -18.00 4.49 -11.60
N ALA A 159 -18.29 3.22 -11.35
CA ALA A 159 -19.47 2.60 -11.93
C ALA A 159 -20.74 3.30 -11.42
N SER A 160 -21.79 3.37 -12.25
CA SER A 160 -23.06 4.04 -11.90
C SER A 160 -23.71 3.46 -10.63
N SER A 161 -23.48 2.18 -10.36
CA SER A 161 -23.92 1.47 -9.14
C SER A 161 -23.13 1.85 -7.88
N LYS A 162 -22.02 2.60 -8.02
CA LYS A 162 -21.04 2.86 -6.95
C LYS A 162 -20.57 1.60 -6.22
N SER A 163 -20.56 0.46 -6.91
CA SER A 163 -20.08 -0.83 -6.37
C SER A 163 -18.70 -1.22 -6.92
N GLN A 164 -18.20 -0.47 -7.90
CA GLN A 164 -16.93 -0.72 -8.56
C GLN A 164 -16.21 0.60 -8.87
N VAL A 165 -14.89 0.52 -8.89
CA VAL A 165 -13.99 1.55 -9.39
C VAL A 165 -13.16 0.96 -10.53
N LEU A 166 -12.96 1.74 -11.57
CA LEU A 166 -12.12 1.42 -12.71
C LEU A 166 -10.97 2.42 -12.76
N PHE A 167 -9.78 1.90 -13.03
CA PHE A 167 -8.57 2.67 -13.26
C PHE A 167 -8.11 2.43 -14.69
N HIS A 168 -7.97 3.48 -15.48
CA HIS A 168 -7.42 3.41 -16.83
C HIS A 168 -6.01 4.00 -16.85
N VAL A 169 -5.04 3.20 -17.27
CA VAL A 169 -3.61 3.53 -17.34
C VAL A 169 -3.09 3.04 -18.69
N GLU A 170 -2.79 3.95 -19.62
CA GLU A 170 -2.09 3.66 -20.90
C GLU A 170 -2.60 2.40 -21.64
N GLY A 171 -3.93 2.29 -21.85
CA GLY A 171 -4.53 1.15 -22.55
C GLY A 171 -4.71 -0.12 -21.69
N THR A 172 -4.40 -0.04 -20.40
CA THR A 172 -4.73 -1.05 -19.39
C THR A 172 -5.90 -0.57 -18.53
N GLU A 173 -6.88 -1.44 -18.33
CA GLU A 173 -7.99 -1.19 -17.40
C GLU A 173 -7.93 -2.15 -16.23
N LEU A 174 -7.95 -1.60 -15.01
CA LEU A 174 -8.08 -2.37 -13.78
C LEU A 174 -9.44 -2.07 -13.14
N VAL A 175 -10.24 -3.11 -12.96
CA VAL A 175 -11.55 -3.00 -12.30
C VAL A 175 -11.50 -3.64 -10.92
N SER A 176 -11.98 -2.92 -9.91
CA SER A 176 -12.08 -3.41 -8.55
C SER A 176 -13.50 -3.28 -8.00
N ARG A 177 -13.98 -4.33 -7.33
CA ARG A 177 -15.17 -4.25 -6.48
C ARG A 177 -14.84 -3.46 -5.23
N LEU A 178 -15.73 -2.56 -4.85
CA LEU A 178 -15.64 -1.82 -3.59
C LEU A 178 -16.06 -2.71 -2.42
N ILE A 179 -15.55 -2.38 -1.23
CA ILE A 179 -15.98 -3.01 0.01
C ILE A 179 -17.15 -2.22 0.57
N ASP A 180 -18.29 -2.90 0.73
CA ASP A 180 -19.48 -2.29 1.31
C ASP A 180 -19.29 -2.04 2.82
N GLY A 181 -19.70 -0.86 3.26
CA GLY A 181 -19.69 -0.46 4.67
C GLY A 181 -19.10 0.92 4.91
N GLN A 182 -19.11 1.34 6.17
CA GLN A 182 -18.56 2.62 6.59
C GLN A 182 -17.17 2.41 7.19
N PHE A 183 -16.15 3.01 6.58
CA PHE A 183 -14.82 3.04 7.16
C PHE A 183 -14.85 3.84 8.49
N PRO A 184 -14.19 3.38 9.56
CA PRO A 184 -14.19 4.09 10.83
C PRO A 184 -13.72 5.54 10.71
N ASN A 185 -14.25 6.44 11.55
CA ASN A 185 -13.82 7.83 11.57
C ASN A 185 -12.40 7.94 12.15
N TYR A 186 -11.40 7.89 11.27
CA TYR A 186 -10.01 7.87 11.66
C TYR A 186 -9.51 9.20 12.23
N GLN A 187 -10.13 10.32 11.88
CA GLN A 187 -9.69 11.65 12.34
C GLN A 187 -9.73 11.75 13.87
N GLN A 188 -10.61 10.98 14.52
CA GLN A 188 -10.75 10.96 15.97
C GLN A 188 -9.60 10.23 16.69
N VAL A 189 -8.83 9.40 15.99
CA VAL A 189 -7.72 8.63 16.58
C VAL A 189 -6.35 9.22 16.27
N LEU A 190 -6.27 10.24 15.40
CA LEU A 190 -5.03 10.92 15.10
C LEU A 190 -4.67 11.89 16.24
N PRO A 191 -3.51 11.71 16.91
CA PRO A 191 -3.06 12.67 17.92
C PRO A 191 -2.78 14.04 17.29
N THR A 192 -3.25 15.10 17.94
CA THR A 192 -3.09 16.49 17.48
C THR A 192 -2.01 17.28 18.23
N SER A 193 -1.46 16.69 19.30
CA SER A 193 -0.40 17.28 20.12
C SER A 193 0.60 16.21 20.54
N HIS A 194 1.81 16.65 20.90
CA HIS A 194 2.87 15.81 21.46
C HIS A 194 3.59 16.55 22.58
N SER A 195 4.14 15.82 23.54
CA SER A 195 5.03 16.33 24.59
C SER A 195 6.50 16.03 24.31
N SER A 196 6.78 15.14 23.36
CA SER A 196 8.12 14.75 22.92
C SER A 196 8.14 14.61 21.40
N ARG A 197 9.17 15.16 20.76
CA ARG A 197 9.39 15.08 19.31
C ARG A 197 10.86 14.77 19.05
N ALA A 198 11.13 13.74 18.26
CA ALA A 198 12.48 13.35 17.87
C ALA A 198 12.60 13.27 16.35
N VAL A 199 13.53 14.03 15.76
CA VAL A 199 13.86 13.94 14.33
C VAL A 199 15.07 13.05 14.14
N VAL A 200 14.94 12.04 13.29
CA VAL A 200 15.94 10.99 13.06
C VAL A 200 16.13 10.68 11.59
N ASP A 201 17.30 10.16 11.23
CA ASP A 201 17.51 9.52 9.93
C ASP A 201 16.67 8.23 9.83
N ARG A 202 15.88 8.13 8.77
CA ARG A 202 14.98 6.99 8.54
C ARG A 202 15.75 5.68 8.44
N ASP A 203 16.83 5.67 7.68
CA ASP A 203 17.56 4.45 7.33
C ASP A 203 18.36 3.93 8.51
N GLU A 204 18.93 4.82 9.33
CA GLU A 204 19.57 4.46 10.60
C GLU A 204 18.58 3.87 11.60
N LEU A 205 17.43 4.53 11.80
CA LEU A 205 16.38 4.00 12.67
C LEU A 205 15.88 2.65 12.18
N LEU A 206 15.64 2.50 10.87
CA LEU A 206 15.20 1.24 10.28
C LEU A 206 16.21 0.12 10.50
N LYS A 207 17.51 0.39 10.36
CA LYS A 207 18.57 -0.60 10.62
C LYS A 207 18.54 -1.05 12.08
N ALA A 208 18.46 -0.12 13.04
CA ALA A 208 18.42 -0.45 14.46
C ALA A 208 17.16 -1.26 14.82
N VAL A 209 15.98 -0.82 14.34
CA VAL A 209 14.71 -1.54 14.56
C VAL A 209 14.75 -2.94 13.95
N ARG A 210 15.30 -3.12 12.74
CA ARG A 210 15.43 -4.45 12.11
C ARG A 210 16.30 -5.39 12.93
N LEU A 211 17.42 -4.92 13.47
CA LEU A 211 18.28 -5.73 14.33
C LEU A 211 17.55 -6.16 15.62
N SER A 212 16.88 -5.23 16.30
CA SER A 212 16.08 -5.55 17.49
C SER A 212 14.89 -6.46 17.16
N ALA A 213 14.29 -6.32 15.97
CA ALA A 213 13.18 -7.17 15.52
C ALA A 213 13.59 -8.65 15.38
N LEU A 214 14.85 -8.96 15.04
CA LEU A 214 15.34 -10.35 14.98
C LEU A 214 15.22 -11.04 16.34
N ILE A 215 15.61 -10.35 17.41
CA ILE A 215 15.44 -10.83 18.79
C ILE A 215 13.97 -10.88 19.17
N ALA A 216 13.23 -9.79 18.93
CA ALA A 216 11.82 -9.66 19.31
C ALA A 216 10.92 -10.73 18.67
N SER A 217 11.28 -11.21 17.47
CA SER A 217 10.52 -12.22 16.72
C SER A 217 10.47 -13.59 17.41
N SER A 218 11.42 -13.89 18.28
CA SER A 218 11.44 -15.09 19.12
C SER A 218 10.57 -14.97 20.38
N ALA A 219 9.88 -13.84 20.58
CA ALA A 219 9.02 -13.58 21.72
C ALA A 219 7.71 -12.89 21.29
N ALA A 220 7.33 -11.78 21.95
CA ALA A 220 6.07 -11.07 21.71
C ALA A 220 6.13 -10.05 20.55
N ASN A 221 7.19 -10.06 19.73
CA ASN A 221 7.45 -9.04 18.70
C ASN A 221 7.45 -7.61 19.25
N VAL A 222 7.99 -7.39 20.45
CA VAL A 222 8.04 -6.07 21.09
C VAL A 222 9.42 -5.44 20.96
N VAL A 223 9.48 -4.20 20.50
CA VAL A 223 10.67 -3.33 20.53
C VAL A 223 10.36 -2.12 21.41
N ARG A 224 11.28 -1.79 22.31
CA ARG A 224 11.19 -0.61 23.18
C ARG A 224 12.03 0.51 22.60
N LEU A 225 11.45 1.70 22.49
CA LEU A 225 12.13 2.94 22.19
C LEU A 225 12.24 3.75 23.49
N LYS A 226 13.45 4.19 23.82
CA LYS A 226 13.70 5.20 24.85
C LYS A 226 14.19 6.45 24.13
N VAL A 227 13.33 7.44 24.03
CA VAL A 227 13.70 8.78 23.59
C VAL A 227 14.20 9.50 24.83
N GLY A 228 15.49 9.88 24.83
CA GLY A 228 16.05 10.64 25.94
C GLY A 228 15.53 12.07 26.00
N ASP A 229 16.13 12.90 26.84
CA ASP A 229 15.85 14.33 26.86
C ASP A 229 16.68 15.07 25.80
N ALA A 230 16.49 16.38 25.66
CA ALA A 230 17.24 17.19 24.69
C ALA A 230 18.77 17.15 24.89
N ALA A 231 19.27 16.71 26.05
CA ALA A 231 20.70 16.57 26.32
C ALA A 231 21.27 15.21 25.90
N SER A 232 20.44 14.17 25.71
CA SER A 232 20.92 12.86 25.26
C SER A 232 21.27 12.84 23.77
N GLY A 233 20.49 13.54 22.93
CA GLY A 233 20.69 13.60 21.48
C GLY A 233 20.50 12.26 20.75
N ALA A 234 19.84 11.29 21.38
CA ALA A 234 19.71 9.94 20.83
C ALA A 234 18.46 9.18 21.32
N ILE A 235 18.02 8.23 20.48
CA ILE A 235 16.99 7.25 20.79
C ILE A 235 17.66 5.88 20.97
N THR A 236 17.37 5.22 22.09
CA THR A 236 17.77 3.83 22.32
C THR A 236 16.66 2.88 21.87
N ILE A 237 17.02 1.88 21.07
CA ILE A 237 16.14 0.83 20.55
C ILE A 237 16.56 -0.49 21.17
N ALA A 238 15.66 -1.14 21.89
CA ALA A 238 15.97 -2.37 22.61
C ALA A 238 14.91 -3.45 22.45
N ALA A 239 15.35 -4.71 22.37
CA ALA A 239 14.51 -5.89 22.44
C ALA A 239 15.20 -6.98 23.28
N ALA A 240 14.41 -7.77 23.99
CA ALA A 240 14.90 -8.87 24.81
C ALA A 240 13.94 -10.06 24.71
N ALA A 241 14.52 -11.26 24.59
CA ALA A 241 13.83 -12.54 24.53
C ALA A 241 14.71 -13.64 25.17
N ASP A 242 14.19 -14.86 25.31
CA ASP A 242 14.96 -15.98 25.88
C ASP A 242 16.20 -16.35 25.05
N VAL A 243 16.18 -16.01 23.76
CA VAL A 243 17.28 -16.26 22.81
C VAL A 243 18.41 -15.23 22.92
N GLY A 244 18.21 -14.13 23.66
CA GLY A 244 19.17 -13.04 23.83
C GLY A 244 18.53 -11.66 23.84
N ASP A 245 19.38 -10.63 23.85
CA ASP A 245 19.00 -9.23 23.80
C ASP A 245 19.72 -8.48 22.66
N ALA A 246 19.13 -7.37 22.24
CA ALA A 246 19.72 -6.43 21.30
C ALA A 246 19.41 -5.01 21.77
N GLU A 247 20.43 -4.17 21.80
CA GLU A 247 20.34 -2.75 22.10
C GLU A 247 21.14 -1.97 21.04
N GLY A 248 20.55 -0.90 20.54
CA GLY A 248 21.18 0.02 19.60
C GLY A 248 20.77 1.45 19.88
N GLU A 249 21.59 2.40 19.43
CA GLU A 249 21.38 3.83 19.63
C GLU A 249 21.46 4.54 18.29
N VAL A 250 20.56 5.50 18.08
CA VAL A 250 20.47 6.30 16.85
C VAL A 250 20.41 7.77 17.23
N GLU A 251 21.23 8.59 16.58
CA GLU A 251 21.26 10.03 16.80
C GLU A 251 19.93 10.67 16.43
N ALA A 252 19.49 11.63 17.24
CA ALA A 252 18.20 12.29 17.10
C ALA A 252 18.25 13.73 17.59
N ALA A 253 17.62 14.64 16.84
CA ALA A 253 17.31 15.97 17.35
C ALA A 253 16.02 15.89 18.18
N ILE A 254 16.14 16.00 19.50
CA ILE A 254 15.04 15.78 20.46
C ILE A 254 14.57 17.09 21.07
N GLU A 255 13.26 17.27 21.11
CA GLU A 255 12.56 18.35 21.80
C GLU A 255 11.52 17.76 22.76
N GLY A 256 11.41 18.35 23.95
CA GLY A 256 10.39 17.97 24.94
C GLY A 256 10.84 16.88 25.92
N ASP A 257 9.86 16.10 26.41
CA ASP A 257 10.06 15.18 27.52
C ASP A 257 10.70 13.85 27.08
N ALA A 258 11.47 13.23 27.99
CA ALA A 258 11.92 11.86 27.80
C ALA A 258 10.73 10.88 27.83
N VAL A 259 10.73 9.89 26.94
CA VAL A 259 9.66 8.90 26.86
C VAL A 259 10.21 7.50 26.58
N ALA A 260 9.72 6.53 27.33
CA ALA A 260 9.96 5.11 27.07
C ALA A 260 8.65 4.47 26.61
N ILE A 261 8.63 3.96 25.38
CA ILE A 261 7.42 3.40 24.74
C ILE A 261 7.77 2.10 24.03
N ALA A 262 6.81 1.17 23.99
CA ALA A 262 6.98 -0.13 23.35
C ALA A 262 6.03 -0.27 22.17
N PHE A 263 6.53 -0.77 21.03
CA PHE A 263 5.76 -1.02 19.82
C PHE A 263 5.88 -2.46 19.37
N ASN A 264 4.93 -2.89 18.54
CA ASN A 264 5.12 -4.10 17.75
C ASN A 264 6.21 -3.85 16.71
N ALA A 265 7.26 -4.67 16.73
CA ALA A 265 8.43 -4.56 15.87
C ALA A 265 8.07 -4.60 14.38
N ARG A 266 7.09 -5.43 13.99
CA ARG A 266 6.63 -5.55 12.60
C ARG A 266 5.99 -4.24 12.13
N TYR A 267 5.10 -3.66 12.92
CA TYR A 267 4.41 -2.43 12.53
C TYR A 267 5.38 -1.25 12.39
N LEU A 268 6.31 -1.10 13.34
CA LEU A 268 7.34 -0.07 13.25
C LEU A 268 8.27 -0.30 12.05
N THR A 269 8.68 -1.55 11.81
CA THR A 269 9.52 -1.91 10.67
C THR A 269 8.83 -1.61 9.33
N GLU A 270 7.56 -1.98 9.18
CA GLU A 270 6.80 -1.74 7.95
C GLU A 270 6.58 -0.24 7.71
N ALA A 271 6.31 0.54 8.75
CA ALA A 271 6.23 2.00 8.63
C ALA A 271 7.54 2.59 8.11
N LEU A 272 8.66 2.30 8.77
CA LEU A 272 9.98 2.83 8.40
C LEU A 272 10.46 2.37 7.02
N GLN A 273 9.94 1.25 6.51
CA GLN A 273 10.27 0.75 5.15
C GLN A 273 9.50 1.43 4.03
N ASN A 274 8.27 1.87 4.31
CA ASN A 274 7.35 2.33 3.26
C ASN A 274 7.15 3.85 3.29
N ILE A 275 7.51 4.54 4.38
CA ILE A 275 7.48 6.01 4.45
C ILE A 275 8.64 6.57 3.62
N ASP A 276 8.31 7.38 2.62
CA ASP A 276 9.33 8.14 1.89
C ASP A 276 9.83 9.34 2.70
N GLY A 277 11.06 9.78 2.43
CA GLY A 277 11.72 10.86 3.17
C GLY A 277 12.94 10.39 3.97
N ALA A 278 14.02 11.18 3.90
CA ALA A 278 15.29 10.86 4.55
C ALA A 278 15.22 11.02 6.07
N GLN A 279 14.44 11.99 6.55
CA GLN A 279 14.27 12.27 7.98
C GLN A 279 12.82 12.10 8.40
N LEU A 280 12.63 11.45 9.55
CA LEU A 280 11.32 11.24 10.15
C LEU A 280 11.24 11.96 11.50
N ALA A 281 10.10 12.57 11.75
CA ALA A 281 9.68 13.05 13.06
C ALA A 281 8.86 11.97 13.77
N LEU A 282 9.33 11.54 14.94
CA LEU A 282 8.60 10.70 15.87
C LEU A 282 8.00 11.59 16.96
N GLU A 283 6.68 11.54 17.13
CA GLU A 283 5.94 12.36 18.07
C GLU A 283 5.22 11.49 19.10
N PHE A 284 5.37 11.83 20.39
CA PHE A 284 4.82 11.06 21.51
C PHE A 284 4.14 11.96 22.54
N SER A 285 3.12 11.42 23.21
CA SER A 285 2.39 12.07 24.32
C SER A 285 2.43 11.27 25.63
N GLY A 286 3.29 10.26 25.71
CA GLY A 286 3.42 9.37 26.86
C GLY A 286 3.56 7.88 26.48
N PRO A 287 3.86 7.01 27.44
CA PRO A 287 4.24 5.61 27.20
C PRO A 287 3.09 4.71 26.73
N LEU A 288 1.84 5.13 26.93
CA LEU A 288 0.63 4.39 26.55
C LEU A 288 -0.22 5.12 25.50
N SER A 289 0.25 6.27 25.02
CA SER A 289 -0.42 7.03 23.95
C SER A 289 0.06 6.56 22.58
N PRO A 290 -0.75 6.71 21.51
CA PRO A 290 -0.32 6.39 20.15
C PRO A 290 0.94 7.18 19.77
N GLY A 291 1.91 6.50 19.16
CA GLY A 291 3.08 7.14 18.57
C GLY A 291 2.78 7.57 17.15
N VAL A 292 3.23 8.76 16.77
CA VAL A 292 3.03 9.33 15.44
C VAL A 292 4.36 9.40 14.71
N ILE A 293 4.38 9.02 13.43
CA ILE A 293 5.54 9.04 12.56
C ILE A 293 5.17 9.87 11.33
N LYS A 294 5.98 10.88 11.03
CA LYS A 294 5.80 11.77 9.87
C LYS A 294 7.13 12.00 9.16
N PRO A 295 7.20 12.00 7.83
CA PRO A 295 8.31 12.59 7.11
C PRO A 295 8.43 14.08 7.41
N VAL A 296 9.66 14.58 7.53
CA VAL A 296 9.90 16.01 7.80
C VAL A 296 9.56 16.88 6.58
N ASP A 297 9.73 16.33 5.39
CA ASP A 297 9.57 16.99 4.09
C ASP A 297 8.17 16.82 3.47
N ASP A 298 7.30 16.04 4.10
CA ASP A 298 5.95 15.76 3.58
C ASP A 298 4.88 15.85 4.69
N PRO A 299 4.21 17.01 4.81
CA PRO A 299 3.18 17.24 5.82
C PRO A 299 1.85 16.56 5.51
N ASP A 300 1.67 16.06 4.28
CA ASP A 300 0.43 15.43 3.83
C ASP A 300 0.38 13.93 4.19
N TYR A 301 1.41 13.41 4.87
CA TYR A 301 1.45 12.05 5.39
C TYR A 301 1.44 11.99 6.92
N VAL A 302 0.70 11.01 7.47
CA VAL A 302 0.78 10.65 8.88
C VAL A 302 0.62 9.15 9.08
N HIS A 303 1.50 8.57 9.89
CA HIS A 303 1.39 7.20 10.36
C HIS A 303 1.25 7.18 11.89
N VAL A 304 0.36 6.35 12.41
CA VAL A 304 0.13 6.20 13.85
C VAL A 304 0.22 4.73 14.23
N ILE A 305 0.93 4.43 15.31
CA ILE A 305 1.08 3.08 15.86
C ILE A 305 0.64 3.09 17.33
N MET A 306 -0.22 2.15 17.69
CA MET A 306 -0.65 1.92 19.06
C MET A 306 0.47 1.24 19.86
N PRO A 307 0.78 1.69 21.10
CA PRO A 307 1.80 1.06 21.91
C PRO A 307 1.35 -0.31 22.44
N VAL A 308 2.33 -1.16 22.71
CA VAL A 308 2.14 -2.42 23.41
C VAL A 308 2.28 -2.17 24.90
N ARG A 309 1.33 -2.68 25.70
CA ARG A 309 1.46 -2.69 27.15
C ARG A 309 2.49 -3.73 27.54
N THR A 310 3.66 -3.29 28.00
CA THR A 310 4.62 -4.16 28.66
C THR A 310 4.39 -4.11 30.17
N PRO A 311 4.49 -5.24 30.90
CA PRO A 311 4.61 -5.20 32.35
C PRO A 311 5.83 -4.33 32.70
N SER A 312 5.63 -3.40 33.63
CA SER A 312 6.68 -2.60 34.25
C SER A 312 7.66 -3.47 35.03
#